data_AF-A0A2S7UW93-F1
#
_entry.id   AF-A0A2S7UW93-F1
#
_cell.length_a   1.000
_cell.length_b   1.000
_cell.length_c   1.000
_cell.angle_alpha   90.00
_cell.angle_beta   90.00
_cell.angle_gamma   90.00
#
_symmetry.space_group_name_H-M   'P 1'
#
loop_
_entity.id
_entity.type
_entity.pdbx_description
1 polymer ?
#
loop_
_entity_poly.entity_id
_entity_poly.type
_entity_poly.pdbx_seq_one_letter_code
_entity_poly.pdbx_strand_id
1 'polypeptide(L)'
;MDEQIKPKQELWFFIKTLQLYNLNSLAPWFRILFFNSFLFTVVVIAYSQVFSYYEDTPSIWFQRSGSIIVITAIILELKHKNKMNLLYSFTQKLIIDNLKVDLEPSNKPYYSLSADNEMREIIKPYDTLVEINLIVWAIIGTMIWGYGDIIYKLFNSI
;
A
#
# COMPACT_ATOMS: atom_id res chain seq x y z
N MET A 1 -37.76 -18.61 20.23
CA MET A 1 -36.90 -19.16 19.16
C MET A 1 -36.03 -18.02 18.64
N ASP A 2 -35.31 -17.33 19.54
CA ASP A 2 -34.75 -15.98 19.30
C ASP A 2 -33.31 -15.78 19.81
N GLU A 3 -32.62 -16.83 20.26
CA GLU A 3 -31.29 -16.69 20.85
C GLU A 3 -30.12 -16.68 19.85
N GLN A 4 -30.34 -17.00 18.57
CA GLN A 4 -29.26 -17.04 17.57
C GLN A 4 -28.87 -15.67 16.96
N ILE A 5 -29.57 -14.58 17.29
CA ILE A 5 -29.39 -13.28 16.60
C ILE A 5 -28.28 -12.41 17.25
N LYS A 6 -28.00 -12.59 18.56
CA LYS A 6 -27.02 -11.77 19.31
C LYS A 6 -25.57 -11.81 18.79
N PRO A 7 -24.95 -12.97 18.48
CA PRO A 7 -23.53 -13.00 18.11
C PRO A 7 -23.24 -12.30 16.76
N LYS A 8 -24.21 -12.27 15.84
CA LYS A 8 -24.06 -11.54 14.57
C LYS A 8 -24.00 -10.03 14.77
N GLN A 9 -24.74 -9.47 15.73
CA GLN A 9 -24.75 -8.03 15.97
C GLN A 9 -23.44 -7.54 16.60
N GLU A 10 -22.86 -8.29 17.55
CA GLU A 10 -21.58 -7.91 18.17
C GLU A 10 -20.42 -8.03 17.20
N LEU A 11 -20.38 -9.09 16.39
CA LEU A 11 -19.39 -9.24 15.33
C LEU A 11 -19.49 -8.13 14.29
N TRP A 12 -20.73 -7.79 13.88
CA TRP A 12 -20.97 -6.68 12.95
C TRP A 12 -20.53 -5.34 13.56
N PHE A 13 -20.86 -5.06 14.82
CA PHE A 13 -20.46 -3.83 15.49
C PHE A 13 -18.94 -3.74 15.65
N PHE A 14 -18.27 -4.86 15.95
CA PHE A 14 -16.81 -4.93 16.08
C PHE A 14 -16.10 -4.77 14.73
N ILE A 15 -16.57 -5.44 13.66
CA ILE A 15 -16.07 -5.25 12.29
C ILE A 15 -16.27 -3.79 11.87
N LYS A 16 -17.42 -3.19 12.20
CA LYS A 16 -17.69 -1.78 11.93
C LYS A 16 -16.80 -0.84 12.75
N THR A 17 -16.44 -1.20 13.98
CA THR A 17 -15.49 -0.45 14.80
C THR A 17 -14.06 -0.55 14.27
N LEU A 18 -13.63 -1.74 13.81
CA LEU A 18 -12.36 -1.95 13.10
C LEU A 18 -12.32 -1.20 11.77
N GLN A 19 -13.43 -1.23 11.03
CA GLN A 19 -13.62 -0.43 9.83
C GLN A 19 -13.51 1.05 10.15
N LEU A 20 -14.21 1.56 11.16
CA LEU A 20 -14.13 2.98 11.54
C LEU A 20 -12.73 3.37 12.04
N TYR A 21 -12.06 2.49 12.78
CA TYR A 21 -10.71 2.74 13.28
C TYR A 21 -9.65 2.72 12.17
N ASN A 22 -9.82 1.86 11.15
CA ASN A 22 -8.88 1.73 10.04
C ASN A 22 -9.20 2.69 8.87
N LEU A 23 -10.49 2.87 8.54
CA LEU A 23 -10.98 3.73 7.44
C LEU A 23 -11.02 5.22 7.77
N ASN A 24 -11.37 5.62 9.00
CA ASN A 24 -11.33 7.03 9.42
C ASN A 24 -9.98 7.45 9.99
N SER A 25 -9.03 6.53 10.14
CA SER A 25 -7.66 6.98 10.41
C SER A 25 -7.22 7.76 9.18
N LEU A 26 -6.89 9.03 9.33
CA LEU A 26 -6.24 9.82 8.27
C LEU A 26 -4.91 9.20 7.82
N ALA A 27 -4.45 8.13 8.49
CA ALA A 27 -3.15 7.49 8.30
C ALA A 27 -2.88 6.95 6.88
N PRO A 28 -3.81 6.33 6.13
CA PRO A 28 -3.57 5.90 4.75
C PRO A 28 -3.34 7.11 3.83
N TRP A 29 -4.17 8.14 3.97
CA TRP A 29 -4.05 9.38 3.20
C TRP A 29 -2.78 10.15 3.54
N PHE A 30 -2.43 10.28 4.82
CA PHE A 30 -1.16 10.85 5.23
C PHE A 30 0.03 10.06 4.69
N ARG A 31 -0.04 8.72 4.65
CA ARG A 31 1.01 7.90 4.03
C ARG A 31 1.12 8.20 2.54
N ILE A 32 0.01 8.20 1.80
CA ILE A 32 0.00 8.51 0.36
C ILE A 32 0.54 9.92 0.11
N LEU A 33 0.11 10.92 0.87
CA LEU A 33 0.60 12.30 0.76
C LEU A 33 2.10 12.39 1.08
N PHE A 34 2.54 11.77 2.16
CA PHE A 34 3.96 11.71 2.54
C PHE A 34 4.80 11.05 1.45
N PHE A 35 4.33 9.95 0.89
CA PHE A 35 4.99 9.25 -0.20
C PHE A 35 5.06 10.12 -1.45
N ASN A 36 3.94 10.68 -1.93
CA ASN A 36 3.96 11.55 -3.10
C ASN A 36 4.86 12.79 -2.89
N SER A 37 4.88 13.34 -1.68
CA SER A 37 5.82 14.41 -1.32
C SER A 37 7.27 13.95 -1.38
N PHE A 38 7.59 12.74 -0.93
CA PHE A 38 8.93 12.18 -1.03
C PHE A 38 9.34 12.00 -2.49
N LEU A 39 8.47 11.42 -3.32
CA LEU A 39 8.71 11.25 -4.75
C LEU A 39 9.02 12.59 -5.41
N PHE A 40 8.17 13.60 -5.18
CA PHE A 40 8.36 14.94 -5.70
C PHE A 40 9.70 15.55 -5.28
N THR A 41 10.08 15.40 -4.00
CA THR A 41 11.38 15.86 -3.50
C THR A 41 12.54 15.17 -4.22
N VAL A 42 12.48 13.86 -4.44
CA VAL A 42 13.53 13.13 -5.18
C VAL A 42 13.63 13.63 -6.63
N VAL A 43 12.50 13.89 -7.30
CA VAL A 43 12.50 14.45 -8.66
C VAL A 43 13.15 15.83 -8.70
N VAL A 44 12.79 16.72 -7.76
CA VAL A 44 13.35 18.07 -7.68
C VAL A 44 14.85 18.02 -7.40
N ILE A 45 15.29 17.17 -6.47
CA ILE A 45 16.72 16.98 -6.17
C ILE A 45 17.47 16.39 -7.37
N ALA A 46 16.86 15.44 -8.08
CA ALA A 46 17.46 14.85 -9.27
C ALA A 46 17.65 15.90 -10.38
N TYR A 47 16.62 16.71 -10.63
CA TYR A 47 16.66 17.78 -11.64
C TYR A 47 17.65 18.89 -11.29
N SER A 48 17.66 19.32 -10.03
CA SER A 48 18.54 20.41 -9.56
C SER A 48 20.02 20.02 -9.43
N GLN A 49 20.35 18.75 -9.59
CA GLN A 49 21.73 18.23 -9.51
C GLN A 49 22.46 18.62 -8.21
N VAL A 50 21.72 18.88 -7.12
CA VAL A 50 22.28 19.38 -5.84
C VAL A 50 23.38 18.48 -5.26
N PHE A 51 23.32 17.19 -5.54
CA PHE A 51 24.30 16.19 -5.09
C PHE A 51 25.13 15.59 -6.23
N SER A 52 25.13 16.22 -7.41
CA SER A 52 26.03 15.87 -8.50
C SER A 52 27.46 16.04 -8.02
N TYR A 53 28.13 14.93 -7.71
CA TYR A 53 29.56 14.93 -7.45
C TYR A 53 30.25 15.40 -8.73
N TYR A 54 31.29 16.25 -8.60
CA TYR A 54 31.78 17.20 -9.61
C TYR A 54 32.21 16.66 -11.00
N GLU A 55 31.97 15.39 -11.33
CA GLU A 55 32.30 14.77 -12.61
C GLU A 55 31.19 13.84 -13.18
N ASP A 56 30.07 13.65 -12.49
CA ASP A 56 29.01 12.79 -13.02
C ASP A 56 28.26 13.48 -14.17
N THR A 57 28.23 12.82 -15.33
CA THR A 57 27.36 13.29 -16.42
C THR A 57 25.89 13.21 -15.98
N PRO A 58 25.02 14.12 -16.47
CA PRO A 58 23.59 14.09 -16.15
C PRO A 58 22.95 12.71 -16.35
N SER A 59 23.40 11.97 -17.38
CA SER A 59 22.94 10.60 -17.63
C SER A 59 23.19 9.65 -16.45
N ILE A 60 24.38 9.66 -15.87
CA ILE A 60 24.72 8.82 -14.71
C ILE A 60 23.89 9.25 -13.49
N TRP A 61 23.69 10.57 -13.32
CA TRP A 61 22.91 11.12 -12.22
C TRP A 61 21.43 10.69 -12.25
N PHE A 62 20.80 10.77 -13.41
CA PHE A 62 19.42 10.33 -13.61
C PHE A 62 19.26 8.81 -13.44
N GLN A 63 20.28 8.03 -13.79
CA GLN A 63 20.27 6.59 -13.54
C GLN A 63 20.26 6.23 -12.05
N ARG A 64 21.06 6.92 -11.25
CA ARG A 64 21.12 6.69 -9.80
C ARG A 64 19.82 7.12 -9.11
N SER A 65 19.29 8.29 -9.44
CA SER A 65 18.04 8.78 -8.85
C SER A 65 16.84 7.91 -9.24
N GLY A 66 16.73 7.50 -10.50
CA GLY A 66 15.67 6.60 -10.96
C GLY A 66 15.71 5.23 -10.29
N SER A 67 16.89 4.63 -10.13
CA SER A 67 17.03 3.34 -9.43
C SER A 67 16.66 3.40 -7.94
N ILE A 68 16.95 4.51 -7.26
CA ILE A 68 16.51 4.75 -5.87
C ILE A 68 14.98 4.76 -5.77
N ILE A 69 14.30 5.44 -6.71
CA ILE A 69 12.82 5.48 -6.73
C ILE A 69 12.25 4.07 -6.90
N VAL A 70 12.77 3.29 -7.85
CA VAL A 70 12.32 1.92 -8.13
C VAL A 70 12.55 1.00 -6.94
N ILE A 71 13.75 1.01 -6.35
CA ILE A 71 14.07 0.20 -5.15
C ILE A 71 13.14 0.59 -3.98
N THR A 72 12.90 1.88 -3.80
CA THR A 72 11.99 2.36 -2.75
C THR A 72 10.56 1.84 -2.99
N ALA A 73 10.06 1.89 -4.22
CA ALA A 73 8.76 1.35 -4.58
C ALA A 73 8.66 -0.16 -4.24
N ILE A 74 9.68 -0.94 -4.59
CA ILE A 74 9.74 -2.38 -4.28
C ILE A 74 9.73 -2.63 -2.76
N ILE A 75 10.52 -1.87 -1.98
CA ILE A 75 10.55 -2.01 -0.52
C ILE A 75 9.17 -1.69 0.08
N LEU A 76 8.49 -0.67 -0.44
CA LEU A 76 7.14 -0.29 0.00
C LEU A 76 6.11 -1.36 -0.33
N GLU A 77 6.18 -1.95 -1.53
CA GLU A 77 5.34 -3.08 -1.94
C GLU A 77 5.51 -4.26 -0.99
N LEU A 78 6.76 -4.65 -0.68
CA LEU A 78 7.05 -5.75 0.24
C LEU A 78 6.55 -5.47 1.66
N LYS A 79 6.75 -4.26 2.17
CA LYS A 79 6.25 -3.85 3.49
C LYS A 79 4.72 -3.84 3.53
N HIS A 80 4.07 -3.36 2.49
CA HIS A 80 2.61 -3.35 2.37
C HIS A 80 2.08 -4.79 2.37
N LYS A 81 2.60 -5.66 1.51
CA LYS A 81 2.21 -7.08 1.44
C LYS A 81 2.36 -7.80 2.78
N ASN A 82 3.48 -7.59 3.48
CA ASN A 82 3.69 -8.17 4.80
C ASN A 82 2.68 -7.67 5.84
N LYS A 83 2.40 -6.37 5.85
CA LYS A 83 1.40 -5.78 6.75
C LYS A 83 0.00 -6.31 6.44
N MET A 84 -0.35 -6.45 5.16
CA MET A 84 -1.64 -6.96 4.74
C MET A 84 -1.83 -8.43 5.13
N ASN A 85 -0.80 -9.27 4.96
CA ASN A 85 -0.82 -10.66 5.42
C ASN A 85 -0.97 -10.76 6.94
N LEU A 86 -0.29 -9.89 7.70
CA LEU A 86 -0.43 -9.83 9.15
C LEU A 86 -1.85 -9.43 9.58
N LEU A 87 -2.42 -8.40 8.95
CA LEU A 87 -3.80 -7.98 9.21
C LEU A 87 -4.77 -9.11 8.89
N TYR A 88 -4.60 -9.76 7.74
CA TYR A 88 -5.42 -10.88 7.31
C TYR A 88 -5.44 -12.02 8.34
N SER A 89 -4.27 -12.49 8.73
CA SER A 89 -4.14 -13.56 9.73
C SER A 89 -4.70 -13.17 11.11
N PHE A 90 -4.49 -11.92 11.55
CA PHE A 90 -5.00 -11.44 12.83
C PHE A 90 -6.53 -11.37 12.85
N THR A 91 -7.14 -10.83 11.80
CA THR A 91 -8.60 -10.71 11.69
C THR A 91 -9.24 -12.08 11.52
N GLN A 92 -8.68 -12.97 10.69
CA GLN A 92 -9.14 -14.36 10.61
C GLN A 92 -9.15 -15.04 11.99
N LYS A 93 -8.04 -14.93 12.72
CA LYS A 93 -7.93 -15.48 14.07
C LYS A 93 -9.00 -14.91 15.00
N LEU A 94 -9.20 -13.60 14.99
CA LEU A 94 -10.25 -12.94 15.79
C LEU A 94 -11.65 -13.38 15.42
N ILE A 95 -11.96 -13.56 14.13
CA ILE A 95 -13.27 -14.03 13.67
C ILE A 95 -13.50 -15.45 14.19
N ILE A 96 -12.53 -16.34 14.07
CA ILE A 96 -12.60 -17.72 14.58
C ILE A 96 -12.79 -17.72 16.11
N ASP A 97 -11.99 -16.94 16.83
CA ASP A 97 -11.99 -16.87 18.29
C ASP A 97 -13.29 -16.26 18.85
N ASN A 98 -13.79 -15.17 18.23
CA ASN A 98 -15.02 -14.49 18.66
C ASN A 98 -16.28 -15.25 18.27
N LEU A 99 -16.23 -15.98 17.15
CA LEU A 99 -17.38 -16.77 16.77
C LEU A 99 -17.67 -17.84 17.82
N LYS A 100 -16.66 -18.42 18.51
CA LYS A 100 -16.84 -19.55 19.47
C LYS A 100 -17.91 -20.54 19.00
N VAL A 101 -18.10 -20.66 17.69
CA VAL A 101 -19.18 -21.47 17.19
C VAL A 101 -18.61 -22.86 17.33
N ASP A 102 -19.28 -23.71 18.10
CA ASP A 102 -19.16 -25.17 18.04
C ASP A 102 -19.56 -25.61 16.62
N LEU A 103 -18.83 -25.14 15.61
CA LEU A 103 -18.99 -25.52 14.23
C LEU A 103 -18.56 -26.96 14.19
N GLU A 104 -19.50 -27.82 13.81
CA GLU A 104 -19.15 -29.13 13.33
C GLU A 104 -17.95 -28.99 12.36
N PRO A 105 -16.94 -29.87 12.46
CA PRO A 105 -15.74 -29.81 11.63
C PRO A 105 -16.03 -29.66 10.13
N SER A 106 -17.18 -30.16 9.68
CA SER A 106 -17.72 -30.08 8.31
C SER A 106 -17.97 -28.64 7.82
N ASN A 107 -18.36 -27.73 8.71
CA ASN A 107 -18.77 -26.36 8.35
C ASN A 107 -17.66 -25.33 8.46
N LYS A 108 -16.57 -25.64 9.17
CA LYS A 108 -15.39 -24.75 9.33
C LYS A 108 -14.87 -24.14 8.01
N PRO A 109 -14.69 -24.90 6.90
CA PRO A 109 -14.15 -24.33 5.66
C PRO A 109 -15.11 -23.33 4.99
N TYR A 110 -16.42 -23.46 5.18
CA TYR A 110 -17.40 -22.55 4.59
C TYR A 110 -17.38 -21.18 5.26
N TYR A 111 -17.35 -21.15 6.60
CA TYR A 111 -17.29 -19.91 7.37
C TYR A 111 -15.97 -19.17 7.19
N SER A 112 -14.84 -19.90 7.09
CA SER A 112 -13.56 -19.25 6.76
C SER A 112 -13.59 -18.59 5.39
N LEU A 113 -14.21 -19.22 4.38
CA LEU A 113 -14.32 -18.65 3.03
C LEU A 113 -15.22 -17.41 3.00
N SER A 114 -16.34 -17.43 3.72
CA SER A 114 -17.24 -16.28 3.81
C SER A 114 -16.58 -15.08 4.50
N ALA A 115 -15.89 -15.33 5.62
CA ALA A 115 -15.13 -14.30 6.34
C ALA A 115 -13.99 -13.72 5.48
N ASP A 116 -13.33 -14.57 4.69
CA ASP A 116 -12.27 -14.16 3.76
C ASP A 116 -12.79 -13.24 2.66
N ASN A 117 -13.96 -13.55 2.10
CA ASN A 117 -14.59 -12.72 1.07
C ASN A 117 -15.01 -11.36 1.62
N GLU A 118 -15.70 -11.32 2.77
CA GLU A 118 -16.09 -10.07 3.43
C GLU A 118 -14.87 -9.22 3.77
N MET A 119 -13.81 -9.83 4.30
CA MET A 119 -12.58 -9.13 4.65
C MET A 119 -11.88 -8.55 3.41
N ARG A 120 -11.83 -9.32 2.32
CA ARG A 120 -11.27 -8.83 1.04
C ARG A 120 -12.04 -7.61 0.55
N GLU A 121 -13.36 -7.61 0.59
CA GLU A 121 -14.15 -6.46 0.14
C GLU A 121 -13.86 -5.18 0.93
N ILE A 122 -13.65 -5.31 2.24
CA ILE A 122 -13.34 -4.17 3.12
C ILE A 122 -11.96 -3.59 2.82
N ILE A 123 -10.99 -4.46 2.55
CA ILE A 123 -9.58 -4.10 2.35
C ILE A 123 -9.30 -3.64 0.92
N LYS A 124 -10.01 -4.21 -0.06
CA LYS A 124 -9.83 -3.98 -1.49
C LYS A 124 -9.62 -2.52 -1.90
N PRO A 125 -10.44 -1.53 -1.46
CA PRO A 125 -10.22 -0.15 -1.88
C PRO A 125 -8.86 0.40 -1.45
N TYR A 126 -8.35 0.01 -0.27
CA TYR A 126 -7.03 0.42 0.20
C TYR A 126 -5.92 -0.25 -0.58
N ASP A 127 -6.07 -1.54 -0.83
CA ASP A 127 -5.09 -2.32 -1.57
C ASP A 127 -4.93 -1.77 -2.99
N THR A 128 -6.06 -1.54 -3.68
CA THR A 128 -6.09 -0.94 -5.01
C THR A 128 -5.45 0.45 -5.04
N LEU A 129 -5.67 1.30 -4.02
CA LEU A 129 -5.04 2.62 -3.97
C LEU A 129 -3.52 2.54 -3.81
N VAL A 130 -3.02 1.63 -2.97
CA VAL A 130 -1.58 1.42 -2.78
C VAL A 130 -0.96 0.85 -4.06
N GLU A 131 -1.60 -0.13 -4.69
CA GLU A 131 -1.16 -0.70 -5.97
C GLU A 131 -1.06 0.37 -7.07
N ILE A 132 -2.09 1.20 -7.24
CA ILE A 132 -2.07 2.31 -8.21
C ILE A 132 -0.89 3.25 -7.91
N ASN A 133 -0.66 3.59 -6.64
CA ASN A 133 0.44 4.48 -6.27
C ASN A 133 1.81 3.85 -6.61
N LEU A 134 2.00 2.56 -6.33
CA LEU A 134 3.22 1.83 -6.68
C LEU A 134 3.47 1.79 -8.19
N ILE A 135 2.42 1.59 -9.00
CA ILE A 135 2.52 1.65 -10.46
C ILE A 135 2.96 3.04 -10.93
N VAL A 136 2.37 4.10 -10.38
CA VAL A 136 2.75 5.49 -10.71
C VAL A 136 4.22 5.74 -10.37
N TRP A 137 4.68 5.26 -9.22
CA TRP A 137 6.09 5.35 -8.82
C TRP A 137 7.03 4.59 -9.75
N ALA A 138 6.64 3.38 -10.15
CA ALA A 138 7.43 2.59 -11.09
C ALA A 138 7.57 3.32 -12.43
N ILE A 139 6.46 3.85 -12.97
CA ILE A 139 6.46 4.63 -14.22
C ILE A 139 7.36 5.86 -14.10
N ILE A 140 7.18 6.68 -13.06
CA ILE A 140 7.98 7.90 -12.86
C ILE A 140 9.46 7.57 -12.66
N GLY A 141 9.76 6.55 -11.84
CA GLY A 141 11.12 6.07 -11.61
C GLY A 141 11.79 5.61 -12.91
N THR A 142 11.08 4.85 -13.75
CA THR A 142 11.56 4.42 -15.07
C THR A 142 11.75 5.59 -16.03
N MET A 143 10.84 6.58 -16.02
CA MET A 143 10.97 7.76 -16.87
C MET A 143 12.20 8.59 -16.49
N ILE A 144 12.43 8.81 -15.18
CA ILE A 144 13.61 9.53 -14.69
C ILE A 144 14.87 8.74 -15.03
N TRP A 145 14.86 7.43 -14.79
CA TRP A 145 16.00 6.57 -15.09
C TRP A 145 16.37 6.59 -16.58
N GLY A 146 15.40 6.36 -17.46
CA GLY A 146 15.63 6.15 -18.89
C GLY A 146 15.72 7.42 -19.73
N TYR A 147 15.05 8.50 -19.30
CA TYR A 147 14.87 9.72 -20.13
C TYR A 147 15.20 11.01 -19.39
N GLY A 148 15.63 10.95 -18.13
CA GLY A 148 15.91 12.15 -17.33
C GLY A 148 16.96 13.07 -17.97
N ASP A 149 17.98 12.50 -18.62
CA ASP A 149 19.03 13.30 -19.26
C ASP A 149 18.55 14.03 -20.52
N ILE A 150 17.66 13.41 -21.29
CA ILE A 150 17.02 14.03 -22.46
C ILE A 150 16.14 15.21 -22.02
N ILE A 151 15.31 15.00 -21.00
CA ILE A 151 14.46 16.04 -20.42
C ILE A 151 15.33 17.20 -19.91
N TYR A 152 16.39 16.89 -19.16
CA TYR A 152 17.32 17.90 -18.65
C TYR A 152 17.98 18.71 -19.76
N LYS A 153 18.45 18.04 -20.83
CA LYS A 153 19.04 18.73 -22.00
C LYS A 153 18.01 19.63 -22.69
N LEU A 154 16.77 19.17 -22.86
CA LEU A 154 15.72 19.95 -23.51
C LEU A 154 15.44 21.26 -22.75
N PHE A 155 15.26 21.19 -21.43
CA PHE A 155 14.94 22.38 -20.62
C PHE A 155 16.10 23.35 -20.43
N ASN A 156 17.34 22.87 -20.47
CA ASN A 156 18.54 23.73 -20.36
C ASN A 156 19.10 24.18 -21.73
N SER A 157 18.49 23.74 -22.83
CA SER A 157 18.83 24.20 -24.19
C SER A 157 18.04 25.43 -24.64
N ILE A 158 17.06 25.85 -23.84
CA ILE A 158 16.24 27.05 -23.99
C ILE A 158 16.86 28.15 -23.14
#